data_AF-A0A3D2SNJ1-F1
#
_entry.id   AF-A0A3D2SNJ1-F1
#
_cell.length_a   1.000
_cell.length_b   1.000
_cell.length_c   1.000
_cell.angle_alpha   90.00
_cell.angle_beta   90.00
_cell.angle_gamma   90.00
#
_symmetry.space_group_name_H-M   'P 1'
#
loop_
_entity.id
_entity.type
_entity.pdbx_description
1 polymer ?
#
loop_
_entity_poly.entity_id
_entity_poly.type
_entity_poly.pdbx_seq_one_letter_code
_entity_poly.pdbx_strand_id
1 'polypeptide(L)'
;MPIASEQSITPDCKALFSGFMKLGLMGFGGVLPLAHRMIVEQQKWLDESQFTNLLGICQLLPGGNIINMSVAIGMQFQGIKGAISSVLGLIFAPTVIVLMIYQVYEHFQYLTVVRHLIQGLAAAAAGLLFATGFKMLRPILKSKLTLLTITLTFIFMLLFKLPLALTLVILLTINFLILGVKKS
;
A
#
# COMPACT_ATOMS: atom_id res chain seq x y z
N MET A 1 -28.67 24.60 -22.35
CA MET A 1 -27.92 25.02 -21.14
C MET A 1 -26.47 24.64 -21.35
N PRO A 2 -25.51 25.59 -21.36
CA PRO A 2 -24.11 25.24 -21.47
C PRO A 2 -23.68 24.62 -20.15
N ILE A 3 -23.16 23.39 -20.21
CA ILE A 3 -22.56 22.69 -19.08
C ILE A 3 -21.33 23.51 -18.69
N ALA A 4 -21.35 24.11 -17.50
CA ALA A 4 -20.21 24.81 -16.94
C ALA A 4 -19.01 23.85 -16.97
N SER A 5 -17.96 24.25 -17.68
CA SER A 5 -16.68 23.56 -17.68
C SER A 5 -16.14 23.53 -16.26
N GLU A 6 -16.29 22.41 -15.55
CA GLU A 6 -15.50 22.14 -14.35
C GLU A 6 -14.04 22.21 -14.76
N GLN A 7 -13.38 23.29 -14.37
CA GLN A 7 -11.96 23.51 -14.62
C GLN A 7 -11.18 22.50 -13.76
N SER A 8 -10.90 21.33 -14.31
CA SER A 8 -9.90 20.43 -13.75
C SER A 8 -8.56 21.17 -13.77
N ILE A 9 -8.07 21.53 -12.59
CA ILE A 9 -6.75 22.17 -12.46
C ILE A 9 -5.74 21.13 -12.95
N THR A 10 -5.12 21.38 -14.10
CA THR A 10 -4.09 20.50 -14.64
C THR A 10 -2.81 20.71 -13.82
N PRO A 11 -2.38 19.72 -13.01
CA PRO A 11 -1.19 19.88 -12.21
C PRO A 11 0.05 19.93 -13.11
N ASP A 12 0.93 20.88 -12.84
CA ASP A 12 2.27 20.89 -13.42
C ASP A 12 3.11 19.71 -12.87
N CYS A 13 4.16 19.31 -13.58
CA CYS A 13 5.07 18.26 -13.16
C CYS A 13 5.64 18.51 -11.76
N LYS A 14 5.89 19.77 -11.39
CA LYS A 14 6.35 20.17 -10.05
C LYS A 14 5.28 19.94 -8.97
N ALA A 15 4.01 20.23 -9.29
CA ALA A 15 2.90 20.01 -8.37
C ALA A 15 2.75 18.51 -8.08
N LEU A 16 2.78 17.69 -9.13
CA LEU A 16 2.78 16.22 -9.03
C LEU A 16 3.95 15.73 -8.16
N PHE A 17 5.18 16.15 -8.47
CA PHE A 17 6.37 15.78 -7.70
C PHE A 17 6.20 16.11 -6.21
N SER A 18 5.82 17.34 -5.90
CA SER A 18 5.70 17.81 -4.50
C SER A 18 4.57 17.11 -3.74
N GLY A 19 3.44 16.83 -4.40
CA GLY A 19 2.32 16.10 -3.79
C GLY A 19 2.70 14.66 -3.48
N PHE A 20 3.21 13.92 -4.47
CA PHE A 20 3.64 12.54 -4.26
C PHE A 20 4.83 12.44 -3.30
N MET A 21 5.72 13.44 -3.25
CA MET A 21 6.79 13.51 -2.25
C MET A 21 6.26 13.62 -0.82
N LYS A 22 5.26 14.47 -0.57
CA LYS A 22 4.59 14.52 0.74
C LYS A 22 3.92 13.19 1.07
N LEU A 23 3.28 12.57 0.08
CA LEU A 23 2.62 11.27 0.27
C LEU A 23 3.63 10.17 0.62
N GLY A 24 4.82 10.18 -0.02
CA GLY A 24 5.92 9.26 0.29
C GLY A 24 6.45 9.43 1.71
N LEU A 25 6.59 10.67 2.18
CA LEU A 25 6.99 10.98 3.56
C LEU A 25 5.97 10.50 4.60
N MET A 26 4.68 10.52 4.26
CA MET A 26 3.59 10.10 5.14
C MET A 26 3.23 8.61 4.99
N GLY A 27 4.08 7.83 4.32
CA GLY A 27 3.83 6.46 3.86
C GLY A 27 3.58 5.37 4.93
N PHE A 28 3.39 5.71 6.20
CA PHE A 28 3.29 4.75 7.29
C PHE A 28 1.83 4.42 7.65
N GLY A 29 1.42 3.17 7.43
CA GLY A 29 0.21 2.58 8.04
C GLY A 29 -1.16 3.06 7.55
N GLY A 30 -1.23 3.97 6.57
CA GLY A 30 -2.51 4.54 6.12
C GLY A 30 -2.42 5.46 4.89
N VAL A 31 -1.65 5.07 3.88
CA VAL A 31 -1.33 5.95 2.73
C VAL A 31 -2.53 6.20 1.83
N LEU A 32 -3.47 5.24 1.73
CA LEU A 32 -4.63 5.38 0.84
C LEU A 32 -5.60 6.50 1.27
N PRO A 33 -6.03 6.59 2.55
CA PRO A 33 -6.79 7.75 3.03
C PRO A 33 -6.07 9.08 2.84
N LEU A 34 -4.74 9.10 3.03
CA LEU A 34 -3.93 10.30 2.80
C LEU A 34 -3.86 10.68 1.32
N ALA A 35 -3.73 9.69 0.44
CA ALA A 35 -3.74 9.88 -1.00
C ALA A 35 -5.09 10.44 -1.46
N HIS A 36 -6.19 9.85 -0.98
CA HIS A 36 -7.54 10.34 -1.25
C HIS A 36 -7.72 11.79 -0.81
N ARG A 37 -7.40 12.11 0.46
CA ARG A 37 -7.46 13.48 0.98
C ARG A 37 -6.60 14.45 0.18
N MET A 38 -5.40 14.06 -0.21
CA MET A 38 -4.52 14.91 -1.02
C MET A 38 -5.11 15.15 -2.42
N ILE A 39 -5.50 14.07 -3.11
CA ILE A 39 -5.85 14.08 -4.53
C ILE A 39 -7.25 14.67 -4.76
N VAL A 40 -8.21 14.31 -3.90
CA VAL A 40 -9.62 14.69 -4.03
C VAL A 40 -9.93 15.95 -3.24
N GLU A 41 -9.62 15.99 -1.95
CA GLU A 41 -10.04 17.12 -1.09
C GLU A 41 -9.15 18.35 -1.24
N GLN A 42 -7.82 18.17 -1.15
CA GLN A 42 -6.87 19.30 -1.10
C GLN A 42 -6.52 19.83 -2.48
N GLN A 43 -6.09 18.95 -3.38
CA GLN A 43 -5.58 19.33 -4.70
C GLN A 43 -6.67 19.32 -5.78
N LYS A 44 -7.78 18.61 -5.54
CA LYS A 44 -8.92 18.47 -6.47
C LYS A 44 -8.49 18.06 -7.88
N TRP A 45 -7.50 17.18 -7.97
CA TRP A 45 -7.04 16.64 -9.25
C TRP A 45 -8.07 15.65 -9.82
N LEU A 46 -8.66 14.83 -8.95
CA LEU A 46 -9.70 13.87 -9.30
C LEU A 46 -10.92 14.10 -8.42
N ASP A 47 -12.09 13.84 -8.99
CA ASP A 47 -13.32 13.74 -8.22
C ASP A 47 -13.47 12.35 -7.55
N GLU A 48 -14.39 12.20 -6.61
CA GLU A 48 -14.58 10.98 -5.81
C GLU A 48 -14.78 9.73 -6.68
N SER A 49 -15.58 9.88 -7.75
CA SER A 49 -15.87 8.82 -8.71
C SER A 49 -14.63 8.42 -9.53
N GLN A 50 -13.83 9.41 -9.96
CA GLN A 50 -12.62 9.20 -10.72
C GLN A 50 -11.53 8.53 -9.88
N PHE A 51 -11.38 8.96 -8.62
CA PHE A 51 -10.45 8.34 -7.68
C PHE A 51 -10.80 6.87 -7.44
N THR A 52 -12.08 6.57 -7.19
CA THR A 52 -12.54 5.20 -6.94
C THR A 52 -12.33 4.29 -8.15
N ASN A 53 -12.66 4.76 -9.35
CA ASN A 53 -12.42 4.03 -10.59
C ASN A 53 -10.93 3.76 -10.82
N LEU A 54 -10.09 4.77 -10.61
CA LEU A 54 -8.66 4.64 -10.77
C LEU A 54 -8.04 3.69 -9.75
N LEU A 55 -8.50 3.76 -8.49
CA LEU A 55 -8.10 2.83 -7.44
C LEU A 55 -8.45 1.40 -7.81
N GLY A 56 -9.65 1.16 -8.35
CA GLY A 56 -10.07 -0.16 -8.82
C GLY A 56 -9.11 -0.72 -9.87
N ILE A 57 -8.70 0.10 -10.84
CA ILE A 57 -7.70 -0.30 -11.85
C ILE A 57 -6.35 -0.59 -11.19
N CYS A 58 -5.90 0.27 -10.28
CA CYS A 58 -4.61 0.09 -9.59
C CYS A 58 -4.55 -1.19 -8.75
N GLN A 59 -5.69 -1.65 -8.20
CA GLN A 59 -5.80 -2.89 -7.45
C GLN A 59 -5.75 -4.15 -8.32
N LEU A 60 -6.08 -4.03 -9.61
CA LEU A 60 -5.92 -5.12 -10.58
C LEU A 60 -4.47 -5.29 -11.04
N LEU A 61 -3.69 -4.20 -11.01
CA LEU A 61 -2.29 -4.21 -11.41
C LEU A 61 -1.41 -4.82 -10.31
N PRO A 62 -0.42 -5.67 -10.66
CA PRO A 62 0.54 -6.15 -9.69
C PRO A 62 1.38 -4.98 -9.17
N GLY A 63 1.64 -4.97 -7.85
CA GLY A 63 2.49 -3.96 -7.20
C GLY A 63 1.77 -3.14 -6.13
N GLY A 64 2.38 -2.01 -5.77
CA GLY A 64 1.83 -1.12 -4.76
C GLY A 64 0.78 -0.18 -5.34
N ASN A 65 -0.45 -0.21 -4.79
CA ASN A 65 -1.57 0.63 -5.25
C ASN A 65 -1.20 2.11 -5.40
N ILE A 66 -0.44 2.67 -4.45
CA ILE A 66 -0.04 4.09 -4.46
C ILE A 66 0.98 4.39 -5.57
N ILE A 67 1.88 3.44 -5.86
CA ILE A 67 2.86 3.58 -6.95
C ILE A 67 2.11 3.57 -8.29
N ASN A 68 1.22 2.59 -8.49
CA ASN A 68 0.40 2.47 -9.69
C ASN A 68 -0.45 3.72 -9.90
N MET A 69 -1.06 4.23 -8.81
CA MET A 69 -1.84 5.47 -8.84
C MET A 69 -0.96 6.69 -9.17
N SER A 70 0.27 6.77 -8.65
CA SER A 70 1.18 7.87 -8.99
C SER A 70 1.56 7.90 -10.47
N VAL A 71 1.79 6.72 -11.07
CA VAL A 71 2.06 6.58 -12.50
C VAL A 71 0.82 6.99 -13.28
N ALA A 72 -0.34 6.43 -12.96
CA ALA A 72 -1.55 6.67 -13.74
C ALA A 72 -2.00 8.13 -13.70
N ILE A 73 -1.97 8.76 -12.52
CA ILE A 73 -2.23 10.20 -12.36
C ILE A 73 -1.20 11.03 -13.14
N GLY A 74 0.09 10.70 -13.02
CA GLY A 74 1.13 11.40 -13.75
C GLY A 74 0.98 11.29 -15.27
N MET A 75 0.66 10.09 -15.77
CA MET A 75 0.36 9.83 -17.18
C MET A 75 -0.86 10.59 -17.68
N GLN A 76 -1.91 10.65 -16.87
CA GLN A 76 -3.17 11.30 -17.23
C GLN A 76 -3.00 12.82 -17.42
N PHE A 77 -2.24 13.49 -16.55
CA PHE A 77 -2.13 14.95 -16.57
C PHE A 77 -0.99 15.49 -17.44
N GLN A 78 0.18 14.84 -17.44
CA GLN A 78 1.40 15.37 -18.08
C GLN A 78 2.12 14.29 -18.91
N GLY A 79 1.43 13.20 -19.26
CA GLY A 79 1.99 12.09 -20.03
C GLY A 79 3.18 11.42 -19.33
N ILE A 80 4.15 10.96 -20.12
CA ILE A 80 5.33 10.23 -19.62
C ILE A 80 6.14 11.09 -18.62
N LYS A 81 6.25 12.40 -18.87
CA LYS A 81 6.98 13.33 -17.98
C LYS A 81 6.32 13.42 -16.61
N GLY A 82 4.99 13.49 -16.59
CA GLY A 82 4.21 13.46 -15.35
C GLY A 82 4.38 12.16 -14.58
N ALA A 83 4.32 11.03 -15.28
CA ALA A 83 4.49 9.71 -14.67
C ALA A 83 5.83 9.58 -13.95
N ILE A 84 6.92 9.96 -14.63
CA ILE A 84 8.27 9.96 -14.05
C ILE A 84 8.34 10.92 -12.87
N SER A 85 7.80 12.14 -13.01
CA SER A 85 7.81 13.15 -11.94
C SER A 85 7.06 12.68 -10.68
N SER A 86 5.88 12.08 -10.83
CA SER A 86 5.08 11.55 -9.72
C SER A 86 5.78 10.42 -8.98
N VAL A 87 6.33 9.44 -9.72
CA VAL A 87 7.04 8.30 -9.13
C VAL A 87 8.33 8.75 -8.45
N LEU A 88 9.10 9.62 -9.10
CA LEU A 88 10.29 10.18 -8.49
C LEU A 88 9.93 10.96 -7.24
N GLY A 89 8.90 11.81 -7.26
CA GLY A 89 8.40 12.49 -6.07
C GLY A 89 8.12 11.51 -4.93
N LEU A 90 7.35 10.46 -5.21
CA LEU A 90 6.96 9.44 -4.23
C LEU A 90 8.16 8.75 -3.54
N ILE A 91 9.20 8.43 -4.31
CA ILE A 91 10.33 7.61 -3.83
C ILE A 91 11.51 8.46 -3.35
N PHE A 92 11.68 9.67 -3.90
CA PHE A 92 12.86 10.51 -3.69
C PHE A 92 13.07 10.86 -2.23
N ALA A 93 12.07 11.42 -1.55
CA ALA A 93 12.23 11.87 -0.17
C ALA A 93 12.50 10.72 0.81
N PRO A 94 11.73 9.60 0.82
CA PRO A 94 12.06 8.44 1.66
C PRO A 94 13.46 7.89 1.39
N THR A 95 13.86 7.79 0.11
CA THR A 95 15.19 7.27 -0.27
C THR A 95 16.30 8.18 0.23
N VAL A 96 16.18 9.49 0.04
CA VAL A 96 17.16 10.48 0.51
C VAL A 96 17.30 10.46 2.04
N ILE A 97 16.19 10.31 2.77
CA ILE A 97 16.22 10.16 4.24
C ILE A 97 16.99 8.90 4.65
N VAL A 98 16.68 7.75 4.03
CA VAL A 98 17.36 6.49 4.36
C VAL A 98 18.86 6.55 4.05
N LEU A 99 19.23 7.15 2.91
CA LEU A 99 20.64 7.33 2.55
C LEU A 99 21.39 8.25 3.52
N MET A 100 20.76 9.35 3.96
CA MET A 100 21.36 10.23 4.98
C MET A 100 21.55 9.50 6.32
N ILE A 101 20.54 8.76 6.77
CA ILE A 101 20.64 7.95 8.00
C ILE A 101 21.75 6.91 7.85
N TYR A 102 21.88 6.29 6.68
CA TYR A 102 22.93 5.31 6.40
C TYR A 102 24.33 5.91 6.48
N GLN A 103 24.57 7.09 5.91
CA GLN A 103 25.87 7.77 6.00
C GLN A 103 26.26 8.07 7.45
N VAL A 104 25.30 8.52 8.27
CA VAL A 104 25.52 8.74 9.70
C VAL A 104 25.80 7.40 10.40
N TYR A 105 25.03 6.36 10.08
CA TYR A 105 25.22 5.03 10.64
C TYR A 105 26.61 4.47 10.36
N GLU A 106 27.14 4.64 9.13
CA GLU A 106 28.47 4.16 8.76
C GLU A 106 29.58 4.74 9.65
N HIS A 107 29.47 6.02 10.04
CA HIS A 107 30.43 6.67 10.93
C HIS A 107 30.38 6.16 12.37
N PHE A 108 29.19 5.80 12.87
CA PHE A 108 28.98 5.45 14.28
C PHE A 108 28.71 3.96 14.53
N GLN A 109 28.77 3.11 13.49
CA GLN A 109 28.48 1.68 13.58
C GLN A 109 29.36 0.91 14.57
N TYR A 110 30.57 1.41 14.85
CA TYR A 110 31.50 0.80 15.81
C TYR A 110 31.05 0.94 17.27
N LEU A 111 30.15 1.88 17.57
CA LEU A 111 29.62 2.06 18.91
C LEU A 111 28.54 1.00 19.19
N THR A 112 28.78 0.19 20.21
CA THR A 112 27.84 -0.84 20.69
C THR A 112 26.44 -0.28 20.93
N VAL A 113 26.32 0.97 21.40
CA VAL A 113 25.03 1.65 21.64
C VAL A 113 24.22 1.81 20.34
N VAL A 114 24.87 2.22 19.24
CA VAL A 114 24.20 2.44 17.94
C VAL A 114 23.69 1.12 17.36
N ARG A 115 24.47 0.04 17.50
CA ARG A 115 24.05 -1.30 17.07
C ARG A 115 22.77 -1.77 17.80
N HIS A 116 22.72 -1.59 19.12
CA HIS A 116 21.52 -1.93 19.90
C HIS A 116 20.33 -1.03 19.58
N LEU A 117 20.56 0.26 19.31
CA LEU A 117 19.50 1.18 18.87
C LEU A 117 18.85 0.73 17.56
N ILE A 118 19.64 0.37 16.56
CA ILE A 118 19.13 -0.13 15.27
C ILE A 118 18.39 -1.46 15.44
N GLN A 119 18.89 -2.37 16.27
CA GLN A 119 18.19 -3.61 16.61
C GLN A 119 16.86 -3.34 17.32
N GLY A 120 16.83 -2.38 18.26
CA GLY A 120 15.61 -1.94 18.93
C GLY A 120 14.60 -1.32 17.97
N LEU A 121 15.06 -0.49 17.02
CA LEU A 121 14.22 0.07 15.97
C LEU A 121 13.64 -1.03 15.06
N ALA A 122 14.45 -2.02 14.67
CA ALA A 122 13.99 -3.16 13.89
C ALA A 122 12.95 -4.01 14.66
N ALA A 123 13.17 -4.23 15.96
CA ALA A 123 12.21 -4.93 16.82
C ALA A 123 10.90 -4.14 16.98
N ALA A 124 10.98 -2.82 17.15
CA ALA A 124 9.80 -1.95 17.21
C ALA A 124 9.02 -1.95 15.88
N ALA A 125 9.72 -1.89 14.74
CA ALA A 125 9.10 -2.00 13.42
C ALA A 125 8.42 -3.35 13.21
N ALA A 126 9.07 -4.45 13.62
CA ALA A 126 8.48 -5.79 13.59
C ALA A 126 7.23 -5.87 14.50
N GLY A 127 7.29 -5.30 15.69
CA GLY A 127 6.15 -5.20 16.62
C GLY A 127 4.98 -4.40 16.04
N LEU A 128 5.26 -3.27 15.35
CA LEU A 128 4.24 -2.48 14.66
C LEU A 128 3.59 -3.25 13.51
N LEU A 129 4.39 -3.95 12.70
CA LEU A 129 3.88 -4.82 11.62
C LEU A 129 2.99 -5.93 12.19
N PHE A 130 3.44 -6.58 13.26
CA PHE A 130 2.67 -7.60 13.95
C PHE A 130 1.36 -7.05 14.51
N ALA A 131 1.40 -5.91 15.21
CA ALA A 131 0.22 -5.26 15.77
C ALA A 131 -0.78 -4.85 14.67
N THR A 132 -0.30 -4.35 13.54
CA THR A 132 -1.13 -3.98 12.39
C THR A 132 -1.78 -5.22 11.79
N GLY A 133 -1.01 -6.29 11.56
CA GLY A 133 -1.54 -7.57 11.09
C GLY A 133 -2.58 -8.15 12.04
N PHE A 134 -2.30 -8.15 13.34
CA PHE A 134 -3.24 -8.61 14.36
C PHE A 134 -4.53 -7.80 14.40
N LYS A 135 -4.44 -6.47 14.28
CA LYS A 135 -5.59 -5.56 14.19
C LYS A 135 -6.47 -5.90 12.97
N MET A 136 -5.87 -6.21 11.83
CA MET A 136 -6.59 -6.63 10.61
C MET A 136 -7.20 -8.03 10.75
N LEU A 137 -6.60 -8.91 11.55
CA LEU A 137 -7.10 -10.27 11.80
C LEU A 137 -8.36 -10.30 12.66
N ARG A 138 -8.44 -9.43 13.69
CA ARG A 138 -9.56 -9.39 14.64
C ARG A 138 -10.97 -9.34 13.99
N PRO A 139 -11.27 -8.51 12.97
CA PRO A 139 -12.56 -8.51 12.30
C PRO A 139 -12.82 -9.75 11.44
N ILE A 140 -11.77 -10.42 10.95
CA ILE A 140 -11.84 -11.60 10.07
C ILE A 140 -12.19 -12.87 10.87
N LEU A 141 -11.74 -12.97 12.13
CA LEU A 141 -11.92 -14.16 12.98
C LEU A 141 -13.34 -14.37 13.53
N LYS A 142 -14.35 -13.62 13.05
CA LYS A 142 -15.73 -13.69 13.57
C LYS A 142 -16.48 -14.97 13.19
N SER A 143 -16.06 -15.68 12.14
CA SER A 143 -16.72 -16.92 11.69
C SER A 143 -15.90 -18.16 12.03
N LYS A 144 -16.55 -19.18 12.60
CA LYS A 144 -15.92 -20.50 12.90
C LYS A 144 -15.34 -21.15 11.65
N LEU A 145 -15.94 -20.92 10.49
CA LEU A 145 -15.43 -21.38 9.19
C LEU A 145 -14.12 -20.70 8.81
N THR A 146 -14.00 -19.39 9.04
CA THR A 146 -12.77 -18.63 8.76
C THR A 146 -11.62 -19.09 9.65
N LEU A 147 -11.89 -19.40 10.91
CA LEU A 147 -10.90 -19.96 11.83
C LEU A 147 -10.39 -21.33 11.37
N LEU A 148 -11.30 -22.20 10.91
CA LEU A 148 -10.98 -23.52 10.40
C LEU A 148 -10.13 -23.43 9.13
N THR A 149 -10.46 -22.52 8.21
CA THR A 149 -9.68 -22.32 6.98
C THR A 149 -8.29 -21.74 7.24
N ILE A 150 -8.16 -20.79 8.18
CA ILE A 150 -6.85 -20.23 8.56
C ILE A 150 -5.96 -21.33 9.14
N THR A 151 -6.50 -22.11 10.09
CA THR A 151 -5.76 -23.20 10.75
C THR A 151 -5.34 -24.27 9.75
N LEU A 152 -6.25 -24.70 8.85
CA LEU A 152 -5.96 -25.73 7.86
C LEU A 152 -4.95 -25.25 6.81
N THR A 153 -5.01 -23.98 6.37
CA THR A 153 -4.02 -23.37 5.46
C THR A 153 -2.65 -23.34 6.11
N PHE A 154 -2.57 -22.95 7.40
CA PHE A 154 -1.31 -22.88 8.13
C PHE A 154 -0.67 -24.26 8.28
N ILE A 155 -1.47 -25.29 8.63
CA ILE A 155 -1.01 -26.69 8.72
C ILE A 155 -0.49 -27.20 7.37
N PHE A 156 -1.23 -26.98 6.28
CA PHE A 156 -0.81 -27.40 4.94
C PHE A 156 0.48 -26.70 4.49
N MET A 157 0.61 -25.40 4.78
CA MET A 157 1.81 -24.63 4.45
C MET A 157 3.05 -25.15 5.21
N LEU A 158 2.88 -25.51 6.49
CA LEU A 158 3.96 -25.99 7.35
C LEU A 158 4.44 -27.41 6.95
N LEU A 159 3.52 -28.30 6.58
CA LEU A 159 3.82 -29.69 6.24
C LEU A 159 4.27 -29.90 4.80
N PHE A 160 3.65 -29.21 3.83
CA PHE A 160 3.85 -29.53 2.41
C PHE A 160 4.74 -28.53 1.64
N LYS A 161 5.15 -27.40 2.24
CA LYS A 161 5.90 -26.33 1.55
C LYS A 161 5.31 -25.94 0.18
N LEU A 162 4.00 -26.12 0.00
CA LEU A 162 3.31 -25.82 -1.24
C LEU A 162 3.21 -24.30 -1.43
N PRO A 163 3.27 -23.80 -2.68
CA PRO A 163 3.10 -22.38 -2.96
C PRO A 163 1.74 -21.90 -2.45
N LEU A 164 1.75 -20.80 -1.69
CA LEU A 164 0.58 -20.18 -1.03
C LEU A 164 -0.66 -20.07 -1.92
N ALA A 165 -0.46 -19.78 -3.20
CA ALA A 165 -1.52 -19.67 -4.18
C ALA A 165 -2.32 -20.97 -4.34
N LEU A 166 -1.65 -22.12 -4.40
CA LEU A 166 -2.30 -23.42 -4.64
C LEU A 166 -3.09 -23.86 -3.40
N THR A 167 -2.55 -23.64 -2.21
CA THR A 167 -3.22 -23.91 -0.93
C THR A 167 -4.47 -23.06 -0.77
N LEU A 168 -4.41 -21.78 -1.15
CA LEU A 168 -5.55 -20.87 -1.12
C LEU A 168 -6.65 -21.29 -2.11
N VAL A 169 -6.29 -21.70 -3.34
CA VAL A 169 -7.26 -22.15 -4.35
C VAL A 169 -7.99 -23.42 -3.89
N ILE A 170 -7.28 -24.39 -3.30
CA ILE A 170 -7.88 -25.63 -2.79
C ILE A 170 -8.84 -25.31 -1.65
N LEU A 171 -8.41 -24.50 -0.68
CA LEU A 171 -9.24 -24.15 0.48
C LEU A 171 -10.44 -23.27 0.13
N LEU A 172 -10.28 -22.32 -0.80
CA LEU A 172 -11.40 -21.50 -1.30
C LEU A 172 -12.44 -22.37 -1.98
N THR A 173 -12.01 -23.29 -2.84
CA THR A 173 -12.91 -24.23 -3.53
C THR A 173 -13.67 -25.10 -2.53
N ILE A 174 -12.99 -25.65 -1.51
CA ILE A 174 -13.61 -26.46 -0.45
C ILE A 174 -14.58 -25.62 0.39
N ASN A 175 -14.20 -24.40 0.79
CA ASN A 175 -15.06 -23.54 1.60
C ASN A 175 -16.31 -23.08 0.82
N PHE A 176 -16.15 -22.76 -0.47
CA PHE A 176 -17.26 -22.42 -1.35
C PHE A 176 -18.21 -23.61 -1.55
N LEU A 177 -17.68 -24.82 -1.67
CA LEU A 177 -18.49 -26.05 -1.75
C LEU A 177 -19.29 -26.28 -0.44
N ILE A 178 -18.65 -26.12 0.72
CA ILE A 178 -19.29 -26.30 2.04
C ILE A 178 -20.37 -25.23 2.30
N LEU A 179 -20.12 -23.97 1.92
CA LEU A 179 -21.07 -22.87 2.06
C LEU A 179 -22.20 -22.93 1.02
N GLY A 180 -21.92 -23.43 -0.19
CA GLY A 180 -22.91 -23.67 -1.24
C GLY A 180 -23.89 -24.78 -0.87
N VAL A 181 -23.44 -25.83 -0.19
CA VAL A 181 -24.30 -26.94 0.28
C VAL A 181 -25.18 -26.52 1.46
N LYS A 182 -24.78 -25.54 2.27
CA LYS A 182 -25.57 -25.08 3.43
C LYS A 182 -26.65 -24.04 3.08
N LYS A 183 -26.68 -23.54 1.84
CA LYS A 183 -27.66 -22.54 1.37
C LYS A 183 -28.74 -23.14 0.45
N SER A 184 -28.83 -24.47 0.37
CA SER A 184 -29.92 -25.17 -0.32
C SER A 184 -30.83 -25.91 0.64
#